data_AF-W3ANU1-F1
#
_entry.id   AF-W3ANU1-F1
#
_cell.length_a   1.000
_cell.length_b   1.000
_cell.length_c   1.000
_cell.angle_alpha   90.00
_cell.angle_beta   90.00
_cell.angle_gamma   90.00
#
_symmetry.space_group_name_H-M   'P 1'
#
loop_
_entity.id
_entity.type
_entity.pdbx_description
1 polymer ?
#
loop_
_entity_poly.entity_id
_entity_poly.type
_entity_poly.pdbx_seq_one_letter_code
_entity_poly.pdbx_strand_id
1 'polypeptide(L)'
;MNILQFFGKTEYRSCEMAVNFVQDESDIESGHIVAEIYGEDVIGWNKYIHALCAFREDSFYADEALAYADMIRNSNKRSDVTIPILFHLRNGKIVDMRVEFGTYSLRVEDERFADLEVRNYHVMNIKIYKKKNKGWL
;
A
#
# COMPACT_ATOMS: atom_id res chain seq x y z
N MET A 1 14.10 -38.42 7.17
CA MET A 1 13.68 -37.03 7.41
C MET A 1 13.19 -36.48 6.07
N ASN A 2 11.90 -36.19 5.93
CA ASN A 2 11.30 -35.84 4.63
C ASN A 2 11.66 -34.40 4.24
N ILE A 3 12.32 -34.22 3.10
CA ILE A 3 12.72 -32.93 2.50
C ILE A 3 11.51 -32.00 2.24
N LEU A 4 10.29 -32.54 2.17
CA LEU A 4 9.06 -31.77 1.96
C LEU A 4 8.61 -30.89 3.15
N GLN A 5 9.18 -31.03 4.35
CA GLN A 5 8.80 -30.18 5.50
C GLN A 5 9.48 -28.80 5.53
N PHE A 6 10.41 -28.50 4.62
CA PHE A 6 11.14 -27.22 4.59
C PHE A 6 10.46 -26.12 3.76
N PHE A 7 9.43 -26.45 2.97
CA PHE A 7 8.68 -25.47 2.19
C PHE A 7 7.44 -25.06 2.97
N GLY A 8 7.59 -23.99 3.74
CA GLY A 8 6.47 -23.33 4.41
C GLY A 8 5.28 -23.10 3.48
N LYS A 9 4.05 -23.23 4.00
CA LYS A 9 2.82 -23.08 3.22
C LYS A 9 2.82 -21.70 2.55
N THR A 10 2.79 -21.71 1.22
CA THR A 10 2.67 -20.51 0.39
C THR A 10 1.19 -20.23 0.15
N GLU A 11 0.78 -18.97 0.26
CA GLU A 11 -0.60 -18.55 0.12
C GLU A 11 -0.67 -17.17 -0.55
N TYR A 12 -1.66 -16.97 -1.41
CA TYR A 12 -1.96 -15.67 -2.03
C TYR A 12 -3.30 -15.17 -1.51
N ARG A 13 -3.35 -13.91 -1.08
CA ARG A 13 -4.59 -13.27 -0.59
C ARG A 13 -4.77 -11.91 -1.23
N SER A 14 -6.00 -11.59 -1.61
CA SER A 14 -6.39 -10.27 -2.09
C SER A 14 -7.41 -9.64 -1.14
N CYS A 15 -7.31 -8.33 -0.92
CA CYS A 15 -8.26 -7.54 -0.14
C CYS A 15 -8.31 -6.09 -0.63
N GLU A 16 -9.48 -5.47 -0.51
CA GLU A 16 -9.63 -4.02 -0.71
C GLU A 16 -9.05 -3.28 0.50
N MET A 17 -8.12 -2.35 0.26
CA MET A 17 -7.52 -1.50 1.30
C MET A 17 -7.59 -0.05 0.90
N ALA A 18 -7.78 0.85 1.87
CA ALA A 18 -7.70 2.29 1.63
C ALA A 18 -6.26 2.69 1.33
N VAL A 19 -6.09 3.66 0.44
CA VAL A 19 -4.78 4.19 0.05
C VAL A 19 -4.81 5.72 0.07
N ASN A 20 -3.90 6.30 0.84
CA ASN A 20 -3.59 7.72 0.82
C ASN A 20 -2.19 7.94 0.28
N PHE A 21 -1.98 9.10 -0.33
CA PHE A 21 -0.65 9.50 -0.76
C PHE A 21 -0.15 10.65 0.10
N VAL A 22 1.08 10.51 0.59
CA VAL A 22 1.71 11.52 1.45
C VAL A 22 2.80 12.25 0.69
N GLN A 23 2.84 13.55 0.94
CA GLN A 23 3.85 14.44 0.42
C GLN A 23 4.97 14.55 1.45
N ASP A 24 6.13 14.00 1.13
CA ASP A 24 7.40 14.29 1.80
C ASP A 24 8.31 14.97 0.77
N GLU A 25 8.84 16.15 1.10
CA GLU A 25 9.69 16.93 0.19
C GLU A 25 10.94 16.13 -0.22
N SER A 26 11.49 15.32 0.69
CA SER A 26 12.68 14.51 0.43
C SER A 26 12.40 13.32 -0.50
N ASP A 27 11.21 12.72 -0.42
CA ASP A 27 10.81 11.64 -1.31
C ASP A 27 10.57 12.16 -2.73
N ILE A 28 9.97 13.35 -2.88
CA ILE A 28 9.74 13.97 -4.19
C ILE A 28 11.06 14.30 -4.89
N GLU A 29 12.01 14.91 -4.18
CA GLU A 29 13.34 15.21 -4.74
C GLU A 29 14.07 13.96 -5.22
N SER A 30 13.76 12.80 -4.63
CA SER A 30 14.33 11.51 -4.99
C SER A 30 13.56 10.78 -6.10
N GLY A 31 12.47 11.36 -6.63
CA GLY A 31 11.64 10.76 -7.67
C GLY A 31 10.64 9.72 -7.14
N HIS A 32 10.19 9.87 -5.89
CA HIS A 32 9.28 8.93 -5.23
C HIS A 32 8.05 9.61 -4.65
N ILE A 33 7.03 8.78 -4.39
CA ILE A 33 5.81 9.12 -3.67
C ILE A 33 5.49 8.01 -2.67
N VAL A 34 5.01 8.36 -1.48
CA VAL A 34 4.62 7.38 -0.47
C VAL A 34 3.12 7.10 -0.56
N ALA A 35 2.78 5.82 -0.71
CA ALA A 35 1.42 5.31 -0.53
C ALA A 35 1.27 4.71 0.87
N GLU A 36 0.38 5.29 1.67
CA GLU A 36 -0.06 4.77 2.96
C GLU A 36 -1.29 3.88 2.76
N ILE A 37 -1.13 2.59 3.06
CA ILE A 37 -2.16 1.57 2.82
C ILE A 37 -2.64 1.01 4.16
N TYR A 38 -3.95 1.10 4.40
CA TYR A 38 -4.56 0.72 5.68
C TYR A 38 -5.99 0.18 5.53
N GLY A 39 -6.46 -0.55 6.53
CA GLY A 39 -7.82 -1.09 6.61
C GLY A 39 -8.04 -1.87 7.91
N GLU A 40 -9.22 -1.74 8.52
CA GLU A 40 -9.50 -2.27 9.86
C GLU A 40 -9.57 -3.81 9.92
N ASP A 41 -9.99 -4.48 8.84
CA ASP A 41 -10.25 -5.93 8.84
C ASP A 41 -9.54 -6.68 7.70
N VAL A 42 -8.33 -6.25 7.37
CA VAL A 42 -7.51 -6.96 6.40
C VAL A 42 -6.90 -8.19 7.10
N ILE A 43 -7.65 -9.30 7.04
CA ILE A 43 -7.11 -10.64 7.26
C ILE A 43 -6.70 -10.89 8.74
N GLY A 44 -7.36 -10.21 9.69
CA GLY A 44 -7.07 -10.32 11.12
C GLY A 44 -5.74 -9.69 11.53
N TRP A 45 -5.12 -8.91 10.64
CA TRP A 45 -3.90 -8.17 10.92
C TRP A 45 -4.18 -6.68 10.81
N ASN A 46 -4.05 -6.00 11.95
CA ASN A 46 -3.97 -4.55 11.98
C ASN A 46 -2.65 -4.10 11.35
N LYS A 47 -2.61 -4.01 10.02
CA LYS A 47 -1.42 -3.60 9.29
C LYS A 47 -1.60 -2.19 8.76
N TYR A 48 -0.53 -1.45 8.91
CA TYR A 48 -0.29 -0.22 8.20
C TYR A 48 0.91 -0.46 7.29
N ILE A 49 0.81 -0.06 6.02
CA ILE A 49 1.90 -0.26 5.07
C ILE A 49 2.30 1.11 4.51
N HIS A 50 3.58 1.47 4.67
CA HIS A 50 4.18 2.53 3.85
C HIS A 50 4.80 1.85 2.64
N ALA A 51 4.32 2.18 1.44
CA ALA A 51 4.93 1.77 0.19
C ALA A 51 5.61 2.96 -0.46
N LEU A 52 6.92 2.84 -0.71
CA LEU A 52 7.66 3.77 -1.54
C LEU A 52 7.40 3.40 -3.00
N CYS A 53 6.81 4.33 -3.73
CA CYS A 53 6.40 4.14 -5.11
C CYS A 53 7.16 5.12 -6.01
N ALA A 54 7.36 4.73 -7.26
CA ALA A 54 7.85 5.61 -8.31
C ALA A 54 7.12 5.28 -9.60
N PHE A 55 7.25 6.16 -10.59
CA PHE A 55 6.85 5.79 -11.94
C PHE A 55 7.72 4.64 -12.45
N ARG A 56 7.13 3.80 -13.30
CA ARG A 56 7.87 2.84 -14.10
C ARG A 56 8.91 3.57 -14.95
N GLU A 57 10.04 2.94 -15.21
CA GLU A 57 11.15 3.54 -15.96
C GLU A 57 10.76 3.96 -17.38
N ASP A 58 9.75 3.32 -17.97
CA ASP A 58 9.22 3.60 -19.31
C ASP A 58 8.02 4.57 -19.29
N SER A 59 7.65 5.11 -18.14
CA SER A 59 6.56 6.06 -18.03
C SER A 59 6.92 7.40 -18.67
N PHE A 60 5.97 7.98 -19.40
CA PHE A 60 6.06 9.34 -19.91
C PHE A 60 6.25 10.37 -18.79
N TYR A 61 5.77 10.08 -17.58
CA TYR A 61 5.75 10.98 -16.45
C TYR A 61 7.00 10.91 -15.57
N ALA A 62 7.96 10.04 -15.88
CA ALA A 62 9.14 9.77 -15.04
C ALA A 62 10.03 11.00 -14.81
N ASP A 63 10.08 11.93 -15.77
CA ASP A 63 10.91 13.15 -15.72
C ASP A 63 10.14 14.41 -15.27
N GLU A 64 8.85 14.28 -14.93
CA GLU A 64 8.02 15.42 -14.54
C GLU A 64 8.16 15.72 -13.05
N ALA A 65 9.11 16.58 -12.70
CA ALA A 65 9.45 16.96 -11.31
C ALA A 65 8.28 17.41 -10.42
N LEU A 66 7.15 17.83 -11.00
CA LEU A 66 5.95 18.28 -10.27
C LEU A 66 4.76 17.32 -10.35
N ALA A 67 4.86 16.22 -11.11
CA ALA A 67 3.73 15.32 -11.33
C ALA A 67 3.18 14.76 -10.01
N TYR A 68 4.06 14.37 -9.08
CA TYR A 68 3.64 13.81 -7.78
C TYR A 68 2.88 14.82 -6.91
N ALA A 69 3.35 16.07 -6.82
CA ALA A 69 2.70 17.09 -5.99
C ALA A 69 1.26 17.36 -6.47
N ASP A 70 1.06 17.44 -7.79
CA ASP A 70 -0.26 17.65 -8.37
C ASP A 70 -1.18 16.41 -8.23
N MET A 71 -0.61 15.21 -8.37
CA MET A 71 -1.34 13.95 -8.13
C MET A 71 -1.88 13.88 -6.70
N ILE A 72 -1.03 14.12 -5.70
CA ILE A 72 -1.38 14.06 -4.27
C ILE A 72 -2.50 15.05 -3.93
N ARG A 73 -2.39 16.28 -4.43
CA ARG A 73 -3.38 17.35 -4.19
C ARG A 73 -4.76 16.97 -4.73
N ASN A 74 -4.81 16.24 -5.83
CA ASN A 74 -6.07 15.79 -6.43
C ASN A 74 -6.62 14.55 -5.73
N SER A 75 -5.77 13.58 -5.39
CA SER A 75 -6.15 12.31 -4.79
C SER A 75 -6.68 12.44 -3.37
N ASN A 76 -6.05 13.27 -2.53
CA ASN A 76 -6.42 13.41 -1.12
C ASN A 76 -7.77 14.13 -0.90
N LYS A 77 -8.44 14.59 -1.97
CA LYS A 77 -9.85 15.00 -1.92
C LYS A 77 -10.81 13.81 -1.82
N ARG A 78 -10.35 12.59 -2.09
CA ARG A 78 -11.12 11.33 -2.09
C ARG A 78 -10.44 10.32 -1.14
N SER A 79 -10.46 10.61 0.17
CA SER A 79 -9.74 9.85 1.22
C SER A 79 -10.31 8.46 1.53
N ASP A 80 -11.38 8.05 0.86
CA ASP A 80 -12.11 6.80 1.04
C ASP A 80 -11.91 5.81 -0.11
N VAL A 81 -11.00 6.10 -1.05
CA VAL A 81 -10.69 5.20 -2.16
C VAL A 81 -9.96 3.97 -1.64
N THR A 82 -10.62 2.82 -1.76
CA THR A 82 -9.95 1.52 -1.61
C THR A 82 -9.43 1.02 -2.95
N ILE A 83 -8.50 0.07 -2.94
CA ILE A 83 -8.08 -0.69 -4.11
C ILE A 83 -7.69 -2.12 -3.71
N PRO A 84 -7.71 -3.09 -4.65
CA PRO A 84 -7.26 -4.43 -4.34
C PRO A 84 -5.74 -4.46 -4.16
N ILE A 85 -5.31 -5.10 -3.07
CA ILE A 85 -3.92 -5.38 -2.76
C ILE A 85 -3.73 -6.89 -2.71
N LEU A 86 -2.80 -7.40 -3.49
CA LEU A 86 -2.46 -8.82 -3.54
C LEU A 86 -1.22 -9.08 -2.68
N PHE A 87 -1.37 -9.93 -1.68
CA PHE A 87 -0.30 -10.37 -0.79
C PHE A 87 0.15 -11.79 -1.12
N HIS A 88 1.46 -11.97 -1.23
CA HIS A 88 2.10 -13.27 -1.22
C HIS A 88 2.60 -13.55 0.20
N LEU A 89 2.12 -14.66 0.75
CA LEU A 89 2.38 -15.09 2.11
C LEU A 89 3.21 -16.37 2.11
N ARG A 90 4.22 -16.42 2.98
CA ARG A 90 4.94 -17.65 3.32
C ARG A 90 4.88 -17.86 4.83
N ASN A 91 4.28 -18.96 5.27
CA ASN A 91 4.05 -19.24 6.70
C ASN A 91 3.30 -18.10 7.43
N GLY A 92 2.32 -17.48 6.77
CA GLY A 92 1.57 -16.36 7.35
C GLY A 92 2.40 -15.09 7.56
N LYS A 93 3.50 -14.90 6.82
CA LYS A 93 4.23 -13.63 6.73
C LYS A 93 4.16 -13.09 5.32
N ILE A 94 3.97 -11.79 5.17
CA ILE A 94 4.07 -11.10 3.87
C ILE A 94 5.51 -11.20 3.40
N VAL A 95 5.70 -11.81 2.23
CA VAL A 95 6.99 -11.87 1.55
C VAL A 95 7.01 -10.99 0.30
N ASP A 96 5.83 -10.71 -0.26
CA ASP A 96 5.66 -9.82 -1.40
C ASP A 96 4.25 -9.21 -1.40
N MET A 97 4.12 -8.05 -2.04
CA MET A 97 2.88 -7.29 -2.15
C MET A 97 2.79 -6.62 -3.52
N ARG A 98 1.63 -6.72 -4.16
CA ARG A 98 1.30 -5.98 -5.38
C ARG A 98 0.10 -5.08 -5.12
N VAL A 99 0.24 -3.82 -5.52
CA VAL A 99 -0.76 -2.77 -5.38
C VAL A 99 -1.34 -2.48 -6.75
N GLU A 100 -2.66 -2.60 -6.92
CA GLU A 100 -3.32 -2.38 -8.22
C GLU A 100 -3.60 -0.90 -8.46
N PHE A 101 -2.55 -0.09 -8.68
CA PHE A 101 -2.69 1.34 -8.92
C PHE A 101 -3.50 1.71 -10.18
N GLY A 102 -3.60 0.81 -11.16
CA GLY A 102 -4.53 0.98 -12.28
C GLY A 102 -6.00 1.07 -11.83
N THR A 103 -6.38 0.34 -10.77
CA THR A 103 -7.73 0.49 -10.18
C THR A 103 -7.87 1.84 -9.49
N TYR A 104 -6.81 2.32 -8.81
CA TYR A 104 -6.82 3.64 -8.17
C TYR A 104 -7.03 4.74 -9.21
N SER A 105 -6.22 4.70 -10.28
CA SER A 105 -6.26 5.61 -11.41
C SER A 105 -7.67 5.78 -11.98
N LEU A 106 -8.39 4.69 -12.21
CA LEU A 106 -9.77 4.72 -12.70
C LEU A 106 -10.74 5.35 -11.69
N ARG A 107 -10.55 5.11 -10.39
CA ARG A 107 -11.43 5.64 -9.32
C ARG A 107 -11.20 7.14 -9.04
N VAL A 108 -9.99 7.64 -9.27
CA VAL A 108 -9.67 9.07 -9.10
C VAL A 108 -9.62 9.85 -10.42
N GLU A 109 -9.81 9.18 -11.55
CA GLU A 109 -9.79 9.75 -12.90
C GLU A 109 -8.45 10.45 -13.24
N ASP A 110 -7.33 9.82 -12.85
CA ASP A 110 -5.98 10.32 -13.09
C ASP A 110 -5.07 9.17 -13.55
N GLU A 111 -4.74 9.17 -14.84
CA GLU A 111 -3.99 8.08 -15.50
C GLU A 111 -2.58 7.91 -14.98
N ARG A 112 -1.98 8.96 -14.40
CA ARG A 112 -0.61 8.93 -13.88
C ARG A 112 -0.44 7.87 -12.80
N PHE A 113 -1.48 7.62 -12.00
CA PHE A 113 -1.42 6.57 -10.98
C PHE A 113 -1.23 5.17 -11.58
N ALA A 114 -1.73 4.90 -12.80
CA ALA A 114 -1.58 3.59 -13.44
C ALA A 114 -0.12 3.25 -13.77
N ASP A 115 0.75 4.26 -13.82
CA ASP A 115 2.17 4.12 -14.09
C ASP A 115 3.04 3.96 -12.84
N LEU A 116 2.43 4.00 -11.65
CA LEU A 116 3.16 3.78 -10.40
C LEU A 116 3.46 2.30 -10.18
N GLU A 117 4.63 2.03 -9.60
CA GLU A 117 4.99 0.73 -9.06
C GLU A 117 5.60 0.84 -7.67
N VAL A 118 5.40 -0.20 -6.86
CA VAL A 118 6.01 -0.29 -5.52
C VAL A 118 7.48 -0.67 -5.67
N ARG A 119 8.38 0.20 -5.21
CA ARG A 119 9.83 -0.04 -5.16
C ARG A 119 10.25 -0.70 -3.85
N ASN A 120 9.63 -0.29 -2.75
CA ASN A 120 9.89 -0.83 -1.41
C ASN A 120 8.66 -0.65 -0.53
N TYR A 121 8.53 -1.45 0.54
CA TYR A 121 7.46 -1.27 1.50
C TYR A 121 7.84 -1.71 2.92
N HIS A 122 7.22 -1.05 3.90
CA HIS A 122 7.34 -1.36 5.31
C HIS A 122 5.98 -1.71 5.91
N VAL A 123 5.86 -2.93 6.43
CA VAL A 123 4.65 -3.39 7.11
C VAL A 123 4.77 -3.17 8.60
N MET A 124 3.93 -2.30 9.15
CA MET A 124 3.83 -2.02 10.58
C MET A 124 2.61 -2.70 11.18
N ASN A 125 2.74 -3.16 12.43
CA ASN A 125 1.61 -3.63 13.21
C ASN A 125 0.98 -2.45 13.96
N ILE A 126 -0.27 -2.13 13.67
CA ILE A 126 -1.05 -1.19 14.48
C ILE A 126 -1.55 -1.97 15.70
N LYS A 127 -1.18 -1.53 16.90
CA LYS A 127 -1.78 -2.08 18.12
C LYS A 127 -3.19 -1.51 18.26
N ILE A 128 -4.24 -2.32 18.09
CA ILE A 128 -5.57 -1.91 18.57
C ILE A 128 -5.48 -1.78 20.09
N TYR A 129 -5.59 -0.56 20.59
CA TYR A 129 -5.88 -0.34 22.00
C TYR A 129 -7.31 -0.81 22.27
N LYS A 130 -7.47 -2.04 22.75
CA LYS A 130 -8.76 -2.47 23.32
C LYS A 130 -9.02 -1.58 24.53
N LYS A 131 -9.98 -0.66 24.41
CA LYS A 131 -10.50 0.11 25.54
C LYS A 131 -10.97 -0.92 26.58
N LYS A 132 -10.26 -1.05 27.72
CA LYS A 132 -10.74 -1.87 28.83
C LYS A 132 -12.05 -1.24 29.27
N ASN A 133 -13.18 -1.90 29.00
CA ASN A 133 -14.42 -1.63 29.71
C ASN A 133 -14.17 -2.00 31.18
N LYS A 134 -13.61 -1.06 31.94
CA LYS A 134 -13.73 -1.08 33.39
C LYS A 134 -15.18 -0.71 33.68
N GLY A 135 -16.04 -1.72 33.69
CA GLY A 135 -17.31 -1.64 34.40
C GLY A 135 -16.99 -1.31 35.85
N TRP A 136 -17.47 -0.17 36.32
CA TRP A 136 -17.55 0.11 37.74
C TRP A 136 -18.73 -0.71 38.26
N LEU A 137 -18.42 -1.84 38.91
CA LEU A 137 -19.32 -2.47 39.87
C LEU A 137 -19.26 -1.70 41.18
#